data_AF-A0A534S8P6-F1
#
_entry.id   AF-A0A534S8P6-F1
#
_cell.length_a   1.000
_cell.length_b   1.000
_cell.length_c   1.000
_cell.angle_alpha   90.00
_cell.angle_beta   90.00
_cell.angle_gamma   90.00
#
_symmetry.space_group_name_H-M   'P 1'
#
loop_
_entity.id
_entity.type
_entity.pdbx_description
1 polymer ?
#
loop_
_entity_poly.entity_id
_entity_poly.type
_entity_poly.pdbx_seq_one_letter_code
_entity_poly.pdbx_strand_id
1 'polypeptide(L)'
;MNELVSSLNANSQRLLTNLADLIEENRSELDQIAGNVASITGKLDRGTGTLGLLLNDSSLYERATAALGDVQHAVQDIGQVTRDLSQGRGTLGRLIREDGGLYDQVRETVDHLNESARNAEEITASLRDGQGTIGKALTDDTLYSTGVDALRSMNRATQSVEDQAAISVLGTIVTSLF
;
A
#
# COMPACT_ATOMS: atom_id res chain seq x y z
N MET A 1 26.12 6.53 -44.80
CA MET A 1 26.42 5.86 -43.52
C MET A 1 26.93 6.84 -42.47
N ASN A 2 27.89 7.73 -42.79
CA ASN A 2 28.46 8.71 -41.83
C ASN A 2 27.47 9.76 -41.28
N GLU A 3 26.48 10.24 -42.05
CA GLU A 3 25.49 11.22 -41.55
C GLU A 3 24.46 10.63 -40.57
N LEU A 4 24.09 9.35 -40.75
CA LEU A 4 23.19 8.65 -39.83
C LEU A 4 23.87 8.42 -38.48
N VAL A 5 25.15 8.05 -38.49
CA VAL A 5 25.97 7.88 -37.28
C VAL A 5 26.19 9.21 -36.58
N SER A 6 26.43 10.29 -37.33
CA SER A 6 26.59 11.65 -36.78
C SER A 6 25.31 12.18 -36.12
N SER A 7 24.16 12.01 -36.80
CA SER A 7 22.86 12.47 -36.27
C SER A 7 22.38 11.61 -35.10
N LEU A 8 22.64 10.29 -35.09
CA LEU A 8 22.42 9.41 -33.94
C LEU A 8 23.29 9.84 -32.74
N ASN A 9 24.57 10.12 -32.95
CA ASN A 9 25.47 10.53 -31.88
C ASN A 9 25.06 11.89 -31.28
N ALA A 10 24.69 12.85 -32.13
CA ALA A 10 24.20 14.15 -31.69
C ALA A 10 22.86 14.05 -30.95
N ASN A 11 21.95 13.17 -31.37
CA ASN A 11 20.69 12.94 -30.64
C ASN A 11 20.91 12.23 -29.31
N SER A 12 21.81 11.24 -29.25
CA SER A 12 22.17 10.58 -27.99
C SER A 12 22.77 11.57 -26.99
N GLN A 13 23.65 12.47 -27.44
CA GLN A 13 24.24 13.48 -26.55
C GLN A 13 23.17 14.43 -25.99
N ARG A 14 22.27 14.94 -26.83
CA ARG A 14 21.16 15.78 -26.37
C ARG A 14 20.22 15.05 -25.41
N LEU A 15 19.93 13.77 -25.67
CA LEU A 15 19.13 12.95 -24.77
C LEU A 15 19.80 12.78 -23.41
N LEU A 16 21.10 12.52 -23.37
CA LEU A 16 21.86 12.38 -22.13
C LEU A 16 21.91 13.70 -21.34
N THR A 17 22.07 14.84 -22.02
CA THR A 17 22.02 16.16 -21.37
C THR A 17 20.63 16.43 -20.79
N ASN A 18 19.57 16.26 -21.58
CA ASN A 18 18.20 16.46 -21.09
C ASN A 18 17.85 15.52 -19.92
N LEU A 19 18.35 14.28 -19.94
CA LEU A 19 18.18 13.33 -18.83
C LEU A 19 18.97 13.74 -17.59
N ALA A 20 20.20 14.23 -17.77
CA ALA A 20 21.01 14.75 -16.67
C ALA A 20 20.34 15.97 -16.03
N ASP A 21 19.85 16.91 -16.85
CA ASP A 21 19.15 18.10 -16.37
C ASP A 21 17.87 17.73 -15.61
N LEU A 22 17.07 16.79 -16.12
CA LEU A 22 15.89 16.28 -15.42
C LEU A 22 16.23 15.62 -14.08
N ILE A 23 17.31 14.85 -14.01
CA ILE A 23 17.75 14.20 -12.76
C ILE A 23 18.25 15.26 -11.77
N GLU A 24 19.00 16.26 -12.24
CA GLU A 24 19.51 17.37 -11.42
C GLU A 24 18.35 18.21 -10.86
N GLU A 25 17.38 18.57 -11.71
CA GLU A 25 16.19 19.33 -11.33
C GLU A 25 15.31 18.59 -10.32
N ASN A 26 15.27 17.25 -10.38
CA ASN A 26 14.43 16.42 -9.50
C ASN A 26 15.25 15.73 -8.38
N ARG A 27 16.54 16.05 -8.23
CA ARG A 27 17.43 15.35 -7.30
C ARG A 27 16.91 15.43 -5.87
N SER A 28 16.49 16.62 -5.45
CA SER A 28 15.95 16.86 -4.12
C SER A 28 14.71 15.99 -3.85
N GLU A 29 13.80 15.91 -4.80
CA GLU A 29 12.59 15.09 -4.76
C GLU A 29 12.94 13.60 -4.72
N LEU A 30 13.91 13.15 -5.52
CA LEU A 30 14.39 11.78 -5.53
C LEU A 30 15.05 11.39 -4.20
N ASP A 31 15.86 12.26 -3.61
CA ASP A 31 16.49 12.05 -2.31
C ASP A 31 15.44 11.99 -1.18
N GLN A 32 14.41 12.84 -1.23
CA GLN A 32 13.30 12.79 -0.29
C GLN A 32 12.48 11.51 -0.44
N ILE A 33 12.19 11.08 -1.66
CA ILE A 33 11.52 9.80 -1.94
C ILE A 33 12.37 8.65 -1.40
N ALA A 34 13.68 8.65 -1.66
CA ALA A 34 14.62 7.64 -1.15
C ALA A 34 14.56 7.54 0.38
N GLY A 35 14.63 8.69 1.06
CA GLY A 35 14.56 8.78 2.51
C GLY A 35 13.22 8.30 3.06
N ASN A 36 12.12 8.67 2.42
CA ASN A 36 10.78 8.23 2.81
C ASN A 36 10.61 6.72 2.65
N VAL A 37 11.06 6.15 1.52
CA VAL A 37 11.03 4.70 1.29
C VAL A 37 11.91 3.99 2.31
N ALA A 38 13.15 4.45 2.53
CA ALA A 38 14.04 3.86 3.54
C ALA A 38 13.44 3.91 4.96
N SER A 39 12.76 5.01 5.31
CA SER A 39 12.05 5.16 6.59
C SER A 39 10.87 4.19 6.71
N ILE A 40 10.05 4.06 5.67
CA ILE A 40 8.91 3.12 5.65
C ILE A 40 9.40 1.68 5.71
N THR A 41 10.37 1.30 4.88
CA THR A 41 10.98 -0.04 4.87
C THR A 41 11.62 -0.36 6.22
N GLY A 42 12.31 0.60 6.84
CA GLY A 42 12.88 0.41 8.18
C GLY A 42 11.82 0.30 9.29
N LYS A 43 10.68 0.98 9.16
CA LYS A 43 9.55 0.81 10.09
C LYS A 43 8.89 -0.55 9.94
N LEU A 44 8.75 -1.02 8.70
CA LEU A 44 8.21 -2.33 8.35
C LEU A 44 9.09 -3.46 8.93
N ASP A 45 10.40 -3.42 8.68
CA ASP A 45 11.38 -4.38 9.19
C ASP A 45 11.37 -4.47 10.73
N ARG A 46 11.29 -3.31 11.39
CA ARG A 46 11.19 -3.23 12.86
C ARG A 46 9.80 -3.54 13.42
N GLY A 47 8.80 -3.81 12.58
CA GLY A 47 7.42 -4.05 13.00
C GLY A 47 6.74 -2.84 13.67
N THR A 48 7.22 -1.62 13.40
CA THR A 48 6.71 -0.39 14.04
C THR A 48 5.68 0.34 13.18
N GLY A 49 4.68 0.95 13.83
CA GLY A 49 3.55 1.58 13.14
C GLY A 49 2.50 0.57 12.68
N THR A 50 1.35 1.03 12.18
CA THR A 50 0.18 0.16 11.90
C THR A 50 0.47 -0.90 10.84
N LEU A 51 1.18 -0.54 9.76
CA LEU A 51 1.57 -1.49 8.71
C LEU A 51 2.65 -2.46 9.19
N GLY A 52 3.64 -1.99 9.95
CA GLY A 52 4.69 -2.84 10.52
C GLY A 52 4.13 -3.87 11.51
N LEU A 53 3.20 -3.47 12.37
CA LEU A 53 2.49 -4.38 13.25
C LEU A 53 1.66 -5.39 12.46
N LEU A 54 0.89 -4.94 11.46
CA LEU A 54 0.07 -5.81 10.62
C LEU A 54 0.90 -6.84 9.84
N LEU A 55 2.07 -6.45 9.35
CA LEU A 55 2.96 -7.32 8.57
C LEU A 55 3.75 -8.31 9.43
N ASN A 56 4.16 -7.89 10.63
CA ASN A 56 5.12 -8.66 11.43
C ASN A 56 4.46 -9.44 12.58
N ASP A 57 3.19 -9.16 12.91
CA ASP A 57 2.45 -9.83 13.99
C ASP A 57 1.41 -10.80 13.42
N SER A 58 1.79 -12.08 13.35
CA SER A 58 0.90 -13.18 12.96
C SER A 58 -0.34 -13.32 13.86
N SER A 59 -0.28 -12.86 15.12
CA SER A 59 -1.42 -12.93 16.05
C SER A 59 -2.54 -11.94 15.69
N LEU A 60 -2.26 -10.89 14.91
CA LEU A 60 -3.29 -9.98 14.43
C LEU A 60 -4.25 -10.66 13.46
N TYR A 61 -3.74 -11.54 12.59
CA TYR A 61 -4.57 -12.32 11.69
C TYR A 61 -5.51 -13.26 12.48
N GLU A 62 -4.97 -13.94 13.49
CA GLU A 62 -5.75 -14.84 14.35
C GLU A 62 -6.83 -14.08 15.12
N ARG A 63 -6.48 -12.92 15.71
CA ARG A 63 -7.43 -12.05 16.42
C ARG A 63 -8.50 -11.48 15.49
N ALA A 64 -8.13 -11.08 14.28
CA ALA A 64 -9.09 -10.59 13.28
C ALA A 64 -10.08 -11.70 12.89
N THR A 65 -9.56 -12.90 12.61
CA THR A 65 -10.39 -14.07 12.28
C THR A 65 -11.32 -14.44 13.44
N ALA A 66 -10.82 -14.43 14.67
CA ALA A 66 -11.63 -14.68 15.87
C ALA A 66 -12.73 -13.63 16.04
N ALA A 67 -12.40 -12.35 15.89
CA ALA A 67 -13.37 -11.26 15.98
C ALA A 67 -14.45 -11.35 14.89
N LEU A 68 -14.11 -11.78 13.68
CA LEU A 68 -15.10 -12.04 12.62
C LEU A 68 -16.05 -13.18 12.99
N GLY A 69 -15.53 -14.24 13.60
CA GLY A 69 -16.36 -15.30 14.17
C GLY A 69 -17.33 -14.76 15.22
N ASP A 70 -16.84 -13.99 16.19
CA ASP A 70 -17.68 -13.39 17.24
C ASP A 70 -18.78 -12.49 16.66
N VAL A 71 -18.45 -11.70 15.62
CA VAL A 71 -19.44 -10.87 14.91
C VAL A 71 -20.49 -11.75 14.24
N GLN A 72 -20.11 -12.82 13.55
CA GLN A 72 -21.07 -13.73 12.93
C GLN A 72 -22.01 -14.36 13.97
N HIS A 73 -21.47 -14.79 15.10
CA HIS A 73 -22.26 -15.33 16.21
C HIS A 73 -23.25 -14.28 16.76
N ALA A 74 -22.78 -13.06 17.02
CA ALA A 74 -23.64 -11.98 17.50
C ALA A 74 -24.76 -11.65 16.51
N VAL A 75 -24.47 -11.64 15.20
CA VAL A 75 -25.46 -11.39 14.15
C VAL A 75 -26.50 -12.52 14.08
N GLN A 76 -26.08 -13.78 14.28
CA GLN A 76 -27.02 -14.91 14.37
C GLN A 76 -27.96 -14.78 15.57
N ASP A 77 -27.42 -14.41 16.75
CA ASP A 77 -28.20 -14.21 17.97
C ASP A 77 -29.21 -13.08 17.82
N ILE A 78 -28.80 -11.93 17.26
CA ILE A 78 -29.69 -10.82 16.96
C ILE A 78 -30.77 -11.25 15.96
N GLY A 79 -30.41 -12.00 14.92
CA GLY A 79 -31.36 -12.55 13.96
C GLY A 79 -32.38 -13.50 14.60
N GLN A 80 -32.00 -14.23 15.66
CA GLN A 80 -32.92 -15.06 16.43
C GLN A 80 -33.86 -14.22 17.30
N VAL A 81 -33.34 -13.27 18.06
CA VAL A 81 -34.15 -12.34 18.88
C VAL A 81 -35.15 -11.59 18.01
N THR A 82 -34.72 -11.13 16.83
CA THR A 82 -35.58 -10.43 15.86
C THR A 82 -36.72 -11.31 15.35
N ARG A 83 -36.48 -12.61 15.14
CA ARG A 83 -37.53 -13.58 14.77
C ARG A 83 -38.52 -13.81 15.92
N ASP A 84 -38.06 -13.89 17.16
CA ASP A 84 -38.95 -14.04 18.31
C ASP A 84 -39.79 -12.77 18.54
N LEU A 85 -39.23 -11.59 18.33
CA LEU A 85 -39.94 -10.32 18.38
C LEU A 85 -41.00 -10.21 17.28
N SER A 86 -40.68 -10.59 16.03
CA SER A 86 -41.62 -10.52 14.91
C SER A 86 -42.81 -11.49 15.05
N GLN A 87 -42.60 -12.59 15.77
CA GLN A 87 -43.68 -13.50 16.16
C GLN A 87 -44.60 -12.91 17.26
N GLY A 88 -44.31 -11.70 17.73
CA GLY A 88 -45.11 -11.02 18.75
C GLY A 88 -44.97 -11.63 20.14
N ARG A 89 -43.87 -12.33 20.41
CA ARG A 89 -43.62 -12.94 21.73
C ARG A 89 -43.26 -11.86 22.75
N GLY A 90 -43.94 -11.89 23.89
CA GLY A 90 -43.77 -10.90 24.97
C GLY A 90 -44.42 -9.55 24.68
N THR A 91 -44.38 -8.65 25.66
CA THR A 91 -44.97 -7.30 25.58
C THR A 91 -44.24 -6.42 24.56
N LEU A 92 -42.91 -6.55 24.45
CA LEU A 92 -42.09 -5.85 23.45
C LEU A 92 -42.37 -6.34 22.03
N GLY A 93 -42.50 -7.65 21.80
CA GLY A 93 -42.83 -8.18 20.48
C GLY A 93 -44.20 -7.72 19.97
N ARG A 94 -45.19 -7.59 20.87
CA ARG A 94 -46.50 -6.99 20.52
C ARG A 94 -46.38 -5.52 20.14
N LEU A 95 -45.65 -4.73 20.92
CA LEU A 95 -45.45 -3.30 20.67
C LEU A 95 -44.71 -3.04 19.35
N ILE A 96 -43.64 -3.79 19.08
CA ILE A 96 -42.85 -3.67 17.83
C ILE A 96 -43.67 -4.03 16.60
N ARG A 97 -44.51 -5.06 16.69
CA ARG A 97 -45.40 -5.45 15.60
C ARG A 97 -46.47 -4.39 15.31
N GLU A 98 -46.85 -3.61 16.33
CA GLU A 98 -47.80 -2.51 16.20
C GLU A 98 -47.12 -1.24 15.62
N ASP A 99 -45.84 -0.99 15.91
CA ASP A 99 -45.11 0.22 15.49
C ASP A 99 -44.25 0.07 14.21
N GLY A 100 -44.01 -1.13 13.69
CA GLY A 100 -43.43 -1.44 12.37
C GLY A 100 -41.95 -1.03 12.14
N GLY A 101 -41.58 0.23 12.39
CA GLY A 101 -40.29 0.81 12.02
C GLY A 101 -39.09 0.24 12.75
N LEU A 102 -39.24 -0.18 14.02
CA LEU A 102 -38.13 -0.77 14.78
C LEU A 102 -37.73 -2.16 14.25
N TYR A 103 -38.70 -2.95 13.76
CA TYR A 103 -38.41 -4.26 13.17
C TYR A 103 -37.60 -4.11 11.88
N ASP A 104 -38.00 -3.18 11.02
CA ASP A 104 -37.32 -2.94 9.75
C ASP A 104 -35.90 -2.42 9.95
N GLN A 105 -35.68 -1.50 10.90
CA GLN A 105 -34.35 -0.98 11.25
C GLN A 105 -33.40 -2.05 11.79
N VAL A 106 -33.89 -2.95 12.66
CA VAL A 106 -33.08 -4.04 13.20
C VAL A 106 -32.72 -5.04 12.10
N ARG A 107 -33.68 -5.37 11.22
CA ARG A 107 -33.43 -6.25 10.08
C ARG A 107 -32.38 -5.68 9.13
N GLU A 108 -32.52 -4.41 8.76
CA GLU A 108 -31.57 -3.70 7.91
C GLU A 108 -30.17 -3.68 8.53
N THR A 109 -30.07 -3.42 9.84
CA THR A 109 -28.80 -3.48 10.59
C THR A 109 -28.17 -4.87 10.52
N VAL A 110 -28.96 -5.92 10.73
CA VAL A 110 -28.48 -7.33 10.63
C VAL A 110 -28.00 -7.66 9.23
N ASP A 111 -28.71 -7.21 8.20
CA ASP A 111 -28.34 -7.44 6.81
C ASP A 111 -27.01 -6.73 6.47
N HIS A 112 -26.82 -5.48 6.90
CA HIS A 112 -25.56 -4.75 6.75
C HIS A 112 -24.40 -5.36 7.53
N LEU A 113 -24.63 -5.87 8.73
CA LEU A 113 -23.61 -6.56 9.52
C LEU A 113 -23.18 -7.87 8.84
N ASN A 114 -24.14 -8.63 8.31
CA ASN A 114 -23.85 -9.85 7.55
C ASN A 114 -23.02 -9.56 6.30
N GLU A 115 -23.38 -8.52 5.53
CA GLU A 115 -22.61 -8.09 4.36
C GLU A 115 -21.20 -7.65 4.75
N SER A 116 -21.07 -6.85 5.81
CA SER A 116 -19.77 -6.39 6.32
C SER A 116 -18.89 -7.55 6.78
N ALA A 117 -19.46 -8.54 7.48
CA ALA A 117 -18.74 -9.73 7.91
C ALA A 117 -18.21 -10.53 6.70
N ARG A 118 -19.05 -10.75 5.67
CA ARG A 118 -18.64 -11.45 4.44
C ARG A 118 -17.53 -10.72 3.69
N ASN A 119 -17.65 -9.39 3.55
CA ASN A 119 -16.61 -8.59 2.89
C ASN A 119 -15.28 -8.68 3.65
N ALA A 120 -15.32 -8.66 4.99
CA ALA A 120 -14.13 -8.81 5.80
C ALA A 120 -13.51 -10.21 5.72
N GLU A 121 -14.32 -11.27 5.64
CA GLU A 121 -13.84 -12.63 5.36
C GLU A 121 -13.15 -12.71 3.99
N GLU A 122 -13.73 -12.11 2.95
CA GLU A 122 -13.15 -12.09 1.60
C GLU A 122 -11.81 -11.35 1.55
N ILE A 123 -11.72 -10.19 2.21
CA ILE A 123 -10.46 -9.44 2.34
C ILE A 123 -9.43 -10.29 3.10
N THR A 124 -9.81 -10.90 4.22
CA THR A 124 -8.91 -11.73 5.03
C THR A 124 -8.42 -12.95 4.25
N ALA A 125 -9.30 -13.59 3.47
CA ALA A 125 -8.95 -14.68 2.58
C ALA A 125 -7.99 -14.23 1.47
N SER A 126 -8.28 -13.11 0.82
CA SER A 126 -7.44 -12.53 -0.23
C SER A 126 -6.05 -12.19 0.30
N LEU A 127 -5.95 -11.63 1.51
CA LEU A 127 -4.67 -11.33 2.16
C LEU A 127 -3.86 -12.60 2.44
N ARG A 128 -4.50 -13.64 2.99
CA ARG A 128 -3.85 -14.94 3.25
C ARG A 128 -3.36 -15.60 1.97
N ASP A 129 -4.17 -15.53 0.91
CA ASP A 129 -3.86 -16.15 -0.38
C ASP A 129 -2.87 -15.30 -1.21
N GLY A 130 -2.32 -14.21 -0.63
CA GLY A 130 -1.33 -13.36 -1.28
C GLY A 130 -1.89 -12.51 -2.43
N GLN A 131 -3.21 -12.31 -2.49
CA GLN A 131 -3.87 -11.58 -3.56
C GLN A 131 -3.88 -10.07 -3.31
N GLY A 132 -3.88 -9.29 -4.40
CA GLY A 132 -3.80 -7.83 -4.36
C GLY A 132 -2.42 -7.31 -3.93
N THR A 133 -2.25 -6.00 -3.85
CA THR A 133 -0.96 -5.37 -3.49
C THR A 133 -0.57 -5.63 -2.03
N ILE A 134 -1.52 -5.63 -1.10
CA ILE A 134 -1.25 -5.90 0.32
C ILE A 134 -0.93 -7.38 0.53
N GLY A 135 -1.71 -8.30 -0.06
CA GLY A 135 -1.44 -9.74 0.05
C GLY A 135 -0.10 -10.11 -0.57
N LYS A 136 0.24 -9.57 -1.74
CA LYS A 136 1.57 -9.75 -2.35
C LYS A 136 2.68 -9.18 -1.47
N ALA A 137 2.52 -7.97 -0.92
CA ALA A 137 3.50 -7.40 0.00
C ALA A 137 3.70 -8.24 1.27
N LEU A 138 2.66 -8.96 1.72
CA LEU A 138 2.72 -9.84 2.89
C LEU A 138 3.42 -11.18 2.61
N THR A 139 3.34 -11.68 1.38
CA THR A 139 3.73 -13.05 1.01
C THR A 139 4.96 -13.12 0.11
N ASP A 140 5.38 -12.00 -0.49
CA ASP A 140 6.48 -11.93 -1.45
C ASP A 140 7.71 -11.26 -0.85
N ASP A 141 8.68 -12.08 -0.42
CA ASP A 141 9.96 -11.65 0.14
C ASP A 141 10.80 -10.82 -0.86
N THR A 142 10.54 -10.95 -2.17
CA THR A 142 11.34 -10.30 -3.22
C THR A 142 11.04 -8.80 -3.36
N LEU A 143 9.89 -8.34 -2.88
CA LEU A 143 9.52 -6.92 -2.92
C LEU A 143 10.44 -6.08 -2.03
N TYR A 144 10.82 -6.60 -0.87
CA TYR A 144 11.76 -5.95 0.03
C TYR A 144 13.14 -5.81 -0.61
N SER A 145 13.70 -6.92 -1.12
CA SER A 145 15.02 -6.92 -1.74
C SER A 145 15.08 -6.04 -2.98
N THR A 146 14.05 -6.11 -3.82
CA THR A 146 13.95 -5.29 -5.04
C THR A 146 13.86 -3.80 -4.71
N GLY A 147 13.11 -3.43 -3.66
CA GLY A 147 13.02 -2.03 -3.20
C GLY A 147 14.36 -1.50 -2.69
N VAL A 148 15.06 -2.30 -1.88
CA VAL A 148 16.40 -1.93 -1.37
C VAL A 148 17.41 -1.79 -2.52
N ASP A 149 17.38 -2.69 -3.50
CA ASP A 149 18.31 -2.65 -4.63
C ASP A 149 18.02 -1.51 -5.60
N ALA A 150 16.74 -1.15 -5.78
CA ALA A 150 16.34 0.04 -6.52
C ALA A 150 16.90 1.32 -5.87
N LEU A 151 16.76 1.46 -4.55
CA LEU A 151 17.33 2.58 -3.79
C LEU A 151 18.86 2.65 -3.91
N ARG A 152 19.54 1.51 -3.77
CA ARG A 152 21.00 1.44 -3.93
C ARG A 152 21.45 1.83 -5.33
N SER A 153 20.66 1.51 -6.36
CA SER A 153 20.97 1.84 -7.75
C SER A 153 20.74 3.33 -8.02
N MET A 154 19.68 3.90 -7.44
CA MET A 154 19.40 5.33 -7.53
C MET A 154 20.49 6.17 -6.86
N ASN A 155 20.90 5.82 -5.63
CA ASN A 155 22.00 6.51 -4.95
C ASN A 155 23.30 6.50 -5.77
N ARG A 156 23.60 5.38 -6.43
CA ARG A 156 24.77 5.27 -7.32
C ARG A 156 24.63 6.12 -8.58
N ALA A 157 23.43 6.21 -9.16
CA ALA A 157 23.17 7.05 -10.32
C ALA A 157 23.36 8.53 -9.97
N THR A 158 22.79 9.00 -8.86
CA THR A 158 22.97 10.38 -8.36
C THR A 158 24.44 10.71 -8.11
N GLN A 159 25.18 9.80 -7.46
CA GLN A 159 26.64 9.98 -7.27
C GLN A 159 27.40 10.05 -8.60
N SER A 160 27.05 9.21 -9.58
CA SER A 160 27.73 9.23 -10.87
C SER A 160 27.47 10.52 -11.68
N VAL A 161 26.31 11.15 -11.49
CA VAL A 161 25.98 12.45 -12.09
C VAL A 161 26.79 13.56 -11.42
N GLU A 162 26.91 13.56 -10.08
CA GLU A 162 27.77 14.50 -9.36
C GLU A 162 29.24 14.41 -9.79
N ASP A 163 29.78 13.20 -9.90
CA ASP A 163 31.17 12.98 -10.33
C ASP A 163 31.41 13.49 -11.76
N GLN A 164 30.45 13.31 -12.67
CA GLN A 164 30.57 13.79 -14.05
C GLN A 164 30.40 15.31 -14.17
N ALA A 165 29.52 15.92 -13.37
CA ALA A 165 29.37 17.37 -13.31
C ALA A 165 30.67 18.05 -12.83
N ALA A 166 31.30 17.49 -11.80
CA ALA A 166 32.59 17.98 -11.29
C ALA A 166 33.73 17.85 -12.33
N ILE A 167 33.77 16.76 -13.09
CA ILE A 167 34.78 16.55 -14.16
C ILE A 167 34.55 17.50 -15.34
N SER A 168 33.30 17.77 -15.72
CA SER A 168 32.96 18.72 -16.80
C SER A 168 33.41 20.16 -16.47
N VAL A 169 33.20 20.61 -15.23
CA VAL A 169 33.64 21.93 -14.77
C VAL A 169 35.17 22.04 -14.71
N LEU A 170 35.87 20.98 -14.27
CA LEU A 170 37.33 20.95 -14.30
C LEU A 170 37.89 20.93 -15.74
N GLY A 171 37.25 20.18 -16.65
CA GLY A 171 37.65 20.10 -18.06
C GLY A 171 37.45 21.43 -18.81
N THR A 172 36.39 22.17 -18.50
CA THR A 172 36.11 23.49 -19.09
C THR A 172 37.07 24.58 -18.58
N ILE A 173 37.43 24.56 -17.29
CA ILE A 173 38.45 25.49 -16.75
C ILE A 173 39.82 25.22 -17.38
N VAL A 174 40.24 23.95 -17.48
CA VAL A 174 41.52 23.58 -18.09
C VAL A 174 41.55 23.93 -19.58
N THR A 175 40.45 23.73 -20.31
CA THR A 175 40.36 24.09 -21.74
C THR A 175 40.31 25.60 -21.97
N SER A 176 39.87 26.40 -20.99
CA SER A 176 39.85 27.87 -21.10
C SER A 176 41.21 28.53 -20.83
N LEU A 177 42.18 27.77 -20.29
CA LEU A 177 43.50 28.26 -19.89
C LEU A 177 44.63 27.88 -20.87
N PHE A 178 44.31 27.18 -21.97
CA PHE A 178 45.23 26.83 -23.06
C PHE A 178 44.59 27.18 -24.41
#